data_AF-A0A2I1FL10-F1
#
_entry.id   AF-A0A2I1FL10-F1
#
_cell.length_a   1.000
_cell.length_b   1.000
_cell.length_c   1.000
_cell.angle_alpha   90.00
_cell.angle_beta   90.00
_cell.angle_gamma   90.00
#
_symmetry.space_group_name_H-M   'P 1'
#
loop_
_entity.id
_entity.type
_entity.pdbx_description
1 polymer ?
#
loop_
_entity_poly.entity_id
_entity_poly.type
_entity_poly.pdbx_seq_one_letter_code
_entity_poly.pdbx_strand_id
1 'polypeptide(L)'
;MMMLIIKNSFEFLFKEISDLNCYEIKKEEFLKFFQEKTYCILSEDTDNLTFIDVIKGLFPLDITKFLIDIKINKDHRMALSVSFLEYVYDETFKIWEDRCEVEIKKEKAFRINRAKKMSTKSYDPEYKNRLDGLTTPLYNGAEGLLAGIYFNKKPLDFTVFVNRIMFSFF
;
A
#
# COMPACT_ATOMS: atom_id res chain seq x y z
N MET A 1 -10.83 11.17 10.21
CA MET A 1 -9.39 11.01 9.93
C MET A 1 -9.14 10.16 8.70
N MET A 2 -9.54 8.88 8.67
CA MET A 2 -9.20 8.01 7.52
C MET A 2 -9.87 8.40 6.19
N MET A 3 -11.15 8.79 6.18
CA MET A 3 -11.79 9.33 4.95
C MET A 3 -11.12 10.61 4.44
N LEU A 4 -10.53 11.41 5.32
CA LEU A 4 -9.76 12.59 4.94
C LEU A 4 -8.45 12.17 4.25
N ILE A 5 -7.79 11.12 4.74
CA ILE A 5 -6.58 10.58 4.11
C ILE A 5 -6.88 10.08 2.70
N ILE A 6 -7.97 9.32 2.50
CA ILE A 6 -8.38 8.87 1.16
C ILE A 6 -8.54 10.07 0.22
N LYS A 7 -9.35 11.05 0.62
CA LYS A 7 -9.59 12.26 -0.17
C LYS A 7 -8.27 12.98 -0.49
N ASN A 8 -7.45 13.23 0.53
CA ASN A 8 -6.19 13.95 0.37
C ASN A 8 -5.20 13.20 -0.51
N SER A 9 -5.24 11.85 -0.52
CA SER A 9 -4.38 11.03 -1.38
C SER A 9 -4.68 11.26 -2.86
N PHE A 10 -5.96 11.31 -3.23
CA PHE A 10 -6.35 11.62 -4.60
C PHE A 10 -6.13 13.10 -4.95
N GLU A 11 -6.32 14.01 -4.01
CA GLU A 11 -5.95 15.42 -4.21
C GLU A 11 -4.43 15.60 -4.41
N PHE A 12 -3.62 14.83 -3.68
CA PHE A 12 -2.17 14.79 -3.86
C PHE A 12 -1.80 14.27 -5.25
N LEU A 13 -2.36 13.15 -5.69
CA LEU A 13 -2.12 12.61 -7.03
C LEU A 13 -2.50 13.62 -8.12
N PHE A 14 -3.65 14.29 -7.98
CA PHE A 14 -4.06 15.35 -8.91
C PHE A 14 -3.03 16.48 -8.98
N LYS A 15 -2.53 16.91 -7.83
CA LYS A 15 -1.49 17.96 -7.75
C LYS A 15 -0.21 17.51 -8.46
N GLU A 16 0.29 16.31 -8.17
CA GLU A 16 1.50 15.78 -8.80
C GLU A 16 1.36 15.68 -10.33
N ILE A 17 0.18 15.28 -10.83
CA ILE A 17 -0.09 15.28 -12.27
C ILE A 17 -0.09 16.70 -12.84
N SER A 18 -0.70 17.66 -12.13
CA SER A 18 -0.78 19.06 -12.55
C SER A 18 0.60 19.72 -12.60
N ASP A 19 1.48 19.39 -11.65
CA ASP A 19 2.84 19.92 -11.55
C ASP A 19 3.75 19.47 -12.71
N LEU A 20 3.36 18.42 -13.45
CA LEU A 20 4.03 18.05 -14.70
C LEU A 20 3.83 19.08 -15.82
N ASN A 21 2.93 20.07 -15.67
CA ASN A 21 2.69 21.22 -16.58
C ASN A 21 2.44 20.87 -18.06
N CYS A 22 2.13 19.60 -18.37
CA CYS A 22 1.97 19.11 -19.73
C CYS A 22 0.51 18.76 -20.08
N TYR A 23 -0.43 18.84 -19.13
CA TYR A 23 -1.77 18.26 -19.27
C TYR A 23 -2.85 19.12 -18.59
N GLU A 24 -3.92 19.44 -19.33
CA GLU A 24 -5.11 20.10 -18.77
C GLU A 24 -6.10 19.04 -18.27
N ILE A 25 -6.17 18.85 -16.95
CA ILE A 25 -7.15 18.00 -16.29
C ILE A 25 -7.97 18.87 -15.34
N LYS A 26 -9.30 18.80 -15.46
CA LYS A 26 -10.17 19.45 -14.48
C LYS A 26 -10.23 18.62 -13.20
N LYS A 27 -9.99 19.28 -12.06
CA LYS A 27 -9.98 18.63 -10.75
C LYS A 27 -11.29 17.91 -10.45
N GLU A 28 -12.43 18.48 -10.85
CA GLU A 28 -13.75 17.91 -10.60
C GLU A 28 -13.97 16.60 -11.37
N GLU A 29 -13.55 16.55 -12.64
CA GLU A 29 -13.65 15.35 -13.49
C GLU A 29 -12.76 14.23 -12.94
N PHE A 30 -11.54 14.58 -12.52
CA PHE A 30 -10.60 13.66 -11.87
C PHE A 30 -11.20 13.07 -10.59
N LEU A 31 -11.62 13.92 -9.63
CA LEU A 31 -12.13 13.43 -8.35
C LEU A 31 -13.41 12.61 -8.50
N LYS A 32 -14.28 12.98 -9.44
CA LYS A 32 -15.52 12.23 -9.73
C LYS A 32 -15.23 10.83 -10.26
N PHE A 33 -14.19 10.67 -11.09
CA PHE A 33 -13.78 9.37 -11.62
C PHE A 33 -13.44 8.36 -10.50
N PHE A 34 -12.90 8.83 -9.38
CA PHE A 34 -12.50 7.97 -8.26
C PHE A 34 -13.58 7.79 -7.19
N GLN A 35 -14.52 8.72 -7.04
CA GLN A 35 -15.52 8.68 -5.96
C GLN A 35 -16.37 7.40 -5.94
N GLU A 36 -16.62 6.78 -7.10
CA GLU A 36 -17.46 5.58 -7.22
C GLU A 36 -16.66 4.27 -7.11
N LYS A 37 -15.36 4.34 -6.82
CA LYS A 37 -14.46 3.19 -6.84
C LYS A 37 -14.32 2.56 -5.46
N THR A 38 -14.22 1.23 -5.43
CA THR A 38 -14.06 0.43 -4.20
C THR A 38 -12.78 0.77 -3.44
N TYR A 39 -11.75 1.24 -4.15
CA TYR A 39 -10.52 1.75 -3.55
C TYR A 39 -10.66 3.14 -2.91
N CYS A 40 -11.87 3.65 -2.75
CA CYS A 40 -12.19 4.77 -1.85
C CYS A 40 -12.92 4.31 -0.58
N ILE A 41 -13.04 2.98 -0.36
CA ILE A 41 -13.72 2.37 0.77
C ILE A 41 -12.68 1.74 1.71
N LEU A 42 -12.94 1.86 3.01
CA LEU A 42 -12.13 1.29 4.10
C LEU A 42 -12.83 0.05 4.69
N SER A 43 -13.03 -0.96 3.85
CA SER A 43 -13.51 -2.26 4.26
C SER A 43 -12.70 -3.31 3.53
N GLU A 44 -12.56 -4.50 4.11
CA GLU A 44 -12.03 -5.62 3.36
C GLU A 44 -13.08 -6.08 2.35
N ASP A 45 -12.62 -6.41 1.14
CA ASP A 45 -13.41 -7.00 0.06
C ASP A 45 -12.51 -8.02 -0.62
N THR A 46 -13.00 -9.24 -0.82
CA THR A 46 -12.23 -10.34 -1.43
C THR A 46 -12.17 -10.22 -2.94
N ASP A 47 -13.15 -9.54 -3.53
CA ASP A 47 -13.38 -9.52 -4.97
C ASP A 47 -12.90 -8.21 -5.59
N ASN A 48 -12.84 -7.14 -4.78
CA ASN A 48 -12.46 -5.81 -5.24
C ASN A 48 -11.27 -5.23 -4.47
N LEU A 49 -10.43 -4.47 -5.17
CA LEU A 49 -9.35 -3.71 -4.55
C LEU A 49 -9.96 -2.57 -3.73
N THR A 50 -9.57 -2.49 -2.45
CA THR A 50 -10.06 -1.49 -1.50
C THR A 50 -8.95 -0.52 -1.09
N PHE A 51 -9.28 0.53 -0.34
CA PHE A 51 -8.24 1.44 0.14
C PHE A 51 -7.27 0.75 1.12
N ILE A 52 -7.71 -0.33 1.79
CA ILE A 52 -6.82 -1.15 2.63
C ILE A 52 -5.68 -1.74 1.78
N ASP A 53 -5.99 -2.15 0.54
CA ASP A 53 -5.00 -2.71 -0.38
C ASP A 53 -4.06 -1.64 -0.94
N VAL A 54 -4.57 -0.42 -1.13
CA VAL A 54 -3.72 0.75 -1.45
C VAL A 54 -2.74 1.06 -0.32
N ILE A 55 -3.17 0.98 0.95
CA ILE A 55 -2.30 1.12 2.12
C ILE A 55 -1.21 0.04 2.15
N LYS A 56 -1.54 -1.18 1.72
CA LYS A 56 -0.58 -2.28 1.56
C LYS A 56 0.38 -2.08 0.37
N GLY A 57 0.22 -1.01 -0.41
CA GLY A 57 1.07 -0.65 -1.53
C GLY A 57 0.61 -1.21 -2.88
N LEU A 58 -0.65 -1.63 -3.02
CA LEU A 58 -1.21 -2.04 -4.31
C LEU A 58 -1.75 -0.82 -5.06
N PHE A 59 -1.22 -0.57 -6.26
CA PHE A 59 -1.67 0.54 -7.09
C PHE A 59 -2.87 0.13 -7.97
N PRO A 60 -4.02 0.84 -7.91
CA PRO A 60 -5.18 0.51 -8.73
C PRO A 60 -4.90 0.62 -10.23
N LEU A 61 -5.19 -0.45 -10.97
CA LEU A 61 -5.01 -0.49 -12.43
C LEU A 61 -5.82 0.59 -13.16
N ASP A 62 -6.99 0.94 -12.64
CA ASP A 62 -7.86 1.99 -13.20
C ASP A 62 -7.18 3.36 -13.18
N ILE A 63 -6.34 3.64 -12.17
CA ILE A 63 -5.55 4.87 -12.15
C ILE A 63 -4.52 4.82 -13.28
N THR A 64 -3.80 3.70 -13.44
CA THR A 64 -2.85 3.54 -14.56
C THR A 64 -3.52 3.76 -15.91
N LYS A 65 -4.70 3.16 -16.15
CA LYS A 65 -5.47 3.34 -17.39
C LYS A 65 -5.83 4.79 -17.61
N PHE A 66 -6.34 5.46 -16.58
CA PHE A 66 -6.63 6.89 -16.63
C PHE A 66 -5.38 7.70 -17.03
N LEU A 67 -4.22 7.43 -16.42
CA LEU A 67 -2.96 8.11 -16.75
C LEU A 67 -2.49 7.84 -18.21
N ILE A 68 -2.78 6.64 -18.75
CA ILE A 68 -2.51 6.31 -20.16
C ILE A 68 -3.44 7.10 -21.08
N ASP A 69 -4.73 7.20 -20.76
CA ASP A 69 -5.73 7.88 -21.58
C ASP A 69 -5.43 9.37 -21.73
N ILE A 70 -4.90 10.00 -20.67
CA ILE A 70 -4.41 11.39 -20.71
C ILE A 70 -2.98 11.53 -21.27
N LYS A 71 -2.41 10.45 -21.81
CA LYS A 71 -1.11 10.42 -22.51
C LYS A 71 0.10 10.77 -21.64
N ILE A 72 0.08 10.44 -20.35
CA ILE A 72 1.29 10.50 -19.51
C ILE A 72 2.24 9.38 -19.95
N ASN A 73 3.52 9.70 -20.14
CA ASN A 73 4.53 8.72 -20.55
C ASN A 73 4.83 7.68 -19.45
N LYS A 74 5.49 6.57 -19.81
CA LYS A 74 5.72 5.44 -18.88
C LYS A 74 6.50 5.85 -17.63
N ASP A 75 7.55 6.66 -17.77
CA ASP A 75 8.43 7.03 -16.65
C ASP A 75 7.71 7.95 -15.66
N HIS A 76 6.96 8.93 -16.16
CA HIS A 76 6.11 9.78 -15.33
C HIS A 76 5.00 8.98 -14.66
N ARG A 77 4.36 8.02 -15.34
CA ARG A 77 3.36 7.15 -14.69
C ARG A 77 3.96 6.37 -13.53
N MET A 78 5.15 5.79 -13.70
CA MET A 78 5.83 5.07 -12.61
C MET A 78 6.18 6.00 -11.44
N ALA A 79 6.72 7.19 -11.73
CA ALA A 79 7.04 8.17 -10.70
C ALA A 79 5.78 8.63 -9.92
N LEU A 80 4.68 8.92 -10.62
CA LEU A 80 3.41 9.28 -10.01
C LEU A 80 2.84 8.15 -9.14
N SER A 81 2.90 6.90 -9.62
CA SER A 81 2.44 5.74 -8.85
C SER A 81 3.25 5.56 -7.56
N VAL A 82 4.57 5.72 -7.62
CA VAL A 82 5.45 5.62 -6.44
C VAL A 82 5.15 6.76 -5.46
N SER A 83 5.14 8.01 -5.95
CA SER A 83 4.86 9.21 -5.14
C SER A 83 3.50 9.12 -4.44
N PHE A 84 2.46 8.66 -5.14
CA PHE A 84 1.13 8.44 -4.56
C PHE A 84 1.13 7.40 -3.43
N LEU A 85 1.78 6.25 -3.64
CA LEU A 85 1.82 5.20 -2.61
C LEU A 85 2.68 5.60 -1.41
N GLU A 86 3.78 6.33 -1.63
CA GLU A 86 4.57 6.94 -0.54
C GLU A 86 3.71 7.89 0.28
N TYR A 87 2.95 8.78 -0.37
CA TYR A 87 2.04 9.68 0.31
C TYR A 87 0.97 8.94 1.13
N VAL A 88 0.32 7.93 0.55
CA VAL A 88 -0.69 7.12 1.27
C VAL A 88 -0.05 6.44 2.48
N TYR A 89 1.15 5.87 2.31
CA TYR A 89 1.89 5.22 3.38
C TYR A 89 2.19 6.20 4.51
N ASP A 90 2.77 7.36 4.22
CA ASP A 90 3.16 8.34 5.23
C ASP A 90 1.95 8.89 5.99
N GLU A 91 0.86 9.23 5.29
CA GLU A 91 -0.37 9.72 5.92
C GLU A 91 -1.04 8.66 6.80
N THR A 92 -1.03 7.39 6.38
CA THR A 92 -1.59 6.31 7.19
C THR A 92 -0.67 5.88 8.32
N PHE A 93 0.64 5.99 8.15
CA PHE A 93 1.63 5.68 9.19
C PHE A 93 1.50 6.61 10.40
N LYS A 94 1.14 7.89 10.21
CA LYS A 94 0.85 8.84 11.30
C LYS A 94 -0.19 8.34 12.30
N ILE A 95 -1.12 7.50 11.86
CA ILE A 95 -2.15 6.89 12.72
C ILE A 95 -1.52 5.87 13.68
N TRP A 96 -0.45 5.22 13.25
CA TRP A 96 0.26 4.20 14.00
C TRP A 96 1.35 4.79 14.89
N GLU A 97 1.78 6.03 14.67
CA GLU A 97 2.87 6.69 15.39
C GLU A 97 2.66 6.66 16.91
N ASP A 98 1.51 7.14 17.39
CA ASP A 98 1.15 7.12 18.82
C ASP A 98 1.18 5.69 19.40
N ARG A 99 0.70 4.70 18.63
CA ARG A 99 0.70 3.29 19.05
C ARG A 99 2.12 2.74 19.12
N CYS A 100 2.96 3.07 18.13
CA CYS A 100 4.36 2.71 18.09
C CYS A 100 5.10 3.29 19.30
N GLU A 101 4.86 4.55 19.67
CA GLU A 101 5.47 5.14 20.85
C GLU A 101 5.08 4.42 22.16
N VAL A 102 3.79 4.10 22.31
CA VAL A 102 3.29 3.34 23.47
C VAL A 102 3.97 1.97 23.53
N GLU A 103 4.11 1.30 22.39
CA GLU A 103 4.75 -0.02 22.33
C GLU A 103 6.25 0.06 22.65
N ILE A 104 6.95 1.07 22.11
CA ILE A 104 8.36 1.34 22.45
C ILE A 104 8.53 1.58 23.95
N LYS A 105 7.62 2.32 24.60
CA LYS A 105 7.66 2.55 26.05
C LYS A 105 7.49 1.24 26.84
N LYS A 106 6.54 0.39 26.45
CA LYS A 106 6.38 -0.95 27.06
C LYS A 106 7.62 -1.80 26.86
N GLU A 107 8.15 -1.88 25.65
CA GLU A 107 9.35 -2.66 25.35
C GLU A 107 10.53 -2.24 26.22
N LYS A 108 10.74 -0.92 26.39
CA LYS A 108 11.75 -0.38 27.30
C LYS A 108 11.49 -0.80 28.75
N ALA A 109 10.26 -0.68 29.24
CA ALA A 109 9.88 -1.06 30.61
C ALA A 109 10.14 -2.56 30.88
N PHE A 110 9.87 -3.43 29.91
CA PHE A 110 10.08 -4.88 30.01
C PHE A 110 11.48 -5.35 29.58
N ARG A 111 12.40 -4.41 29.29
CA ARG A 111 13.76 -4.69 28.79
C ARG A 111 13.75 -5.62 27.57
N ILE A 112 12.76 -5.45 26.70
CA ILE A 112 12.63 -6.16 25.42
C ILE A 112 13.52 -5.44 24.41
N ASN A 113 14.65 -6.05 24.07
CA ASN A 113 15.60 -5.52 23.08
C ASN A 113 15.57 -6.36 21.79
N ARG A 114 16.24 -5.88 20.74
CA ARG A 114 16.30 -6.58 19.44
C ARG A 114 16.79 -8.02 19.57
N ALA A 115 17.80 -8.28 20.41
CA ALA A 115 18.31 -9.63 20.64
C ALA A 115 17.25 -10.53 21.28
N LYS A 116 16.50 -10.03 22.27
CA LYS A 116 15.40 -10.76 22.92
C LYS A 116 14.29 -11.09 21.94
N LYS A 117 13.87 -10.12 21.10
CA LYS A 117 12.89 -10.33 20.02
C LYS A 117 13.33 -11.38 19.01
N MET A 118 14.61 -11.36 18.60
CA MET A 118 15.18 -12.32 17.65
C MET A 118 15.42 -13.70 18.27
N SER A 119 15.62 -13.78 19.59
CA SER A 119 15.86 -15.03 20.32
C SER A 119 14.58 -15.83 20.59
N THR A 120 13.44 -15.14 20.71
CA THR A 120 12.13 -15.77 20.61
C THR A 120 11.91 -16.18 19.16
N LYS A 121 11.99 -17.49 18.87
CA LYS A 121 11.32 -18.06 17.70
C LYS A 121 9.89 -17.51 17.68
N SER A 122 9.39 -17.14 16.51
CA SER A 122 8.01 -16.69 16.27
C SER A 122 7.06 -17.32 17.30
N TYR A 123 6.33 -16.47 18.04
CA TYR A 123 5.63 -16.78 19.29
C TYR A 123 4.58 -17.90 19.18
N ASP A 124 4.27 -18.36 17.98
CA ASP A 124 3.22 -19.34 17.75
C ASP A 124 3.77 -20.56 16.98
N PRO A 125 4.17 -21.64 17.68
CA PRO A 125 4.51 -22.92 17.08
C PRO A 125 3.37 -23.51 16.24
N GLU A 126 2.13 -23.12 16.52
CA GLU A 126 0.92 -23.49 15.78
C GLU A 126 0.59 -22.51 14.64
N TYR A 127 1.35 -21.43 14.42
CA TYR A 127 1.09 -20.52 13.30
C TYR A 127 1.13 -21.24 11.94
N LYS A 128 2.05 -22.20 11.80
CA LYS A 128 2.08 -23.10 10.63
C LYS A 128 0.82 -23.95 10.49
N ASN A 129 0.15 -24.26 11.60
CA ASN A 129 -1.10 -25.02 11.64
C ASN A 129 -2.34 -24.13 11.49
N ARG A 130 -2.19 -22.82 11.72
CA ARG A 130 -3.23 -21.78 11.54
C ARG A 130 -3.29 -21.21 10.12
N LEU A 131 -2.28 -21.47 9.29
CA LEU A 131 -2.43 -21.46 7.83
C LEU A 131 -3.35 -22.63 7.46
N ASP A 132 -4.63 -22.45 7.74
CA ASP A 132 -5.66 -23.38 7.35
C ASP A 132 -5.66 -23.39 5.81
N GLY A 133 -5.30 -24.52 5.20
CA GLY A 133 -5.18 -24.66 3.74
C GLY A 133 -6.49 -24.39 2.99
N LEU A 134 -7.60 -24.23 3.73
CA LEU A 134 -8.93 -23.86 3.26
C LEU A 134 -9.18 -22.35 3.20
N THR A 135 -8.48 -21.52 4.00
CA THR A 135 -8.74 -20.05 4.08
C THR A 135 -7.54 -19.20 3.70
N THR A 136 -6.33 -19.73 3.74
CA THR A 136 -5.13 -19.01 3.28
C THR A 136 -4.65 -19.64 1.97
N PRO A 137 -4.88 -19.00 0.80
CA PRO A 137 -4.36 -19.53 -0.45
C PRO A 137 -2.83 -19.61 -0.40
N LEU A 138 -2.32 -20.85 -0.37
CA LEU A 138 -0.90 -21.14 -0.51
C LEU A 138 -0.54 -20.93 -1.99
N TYR A 139 -0.23 -19.68 -2.34
CA TYR A 139 0.26 -19.34 -3.67
C TYR A 139 1.67 -19.89 -3.85
N ASN A 140 1.77 -21.09 -4.43
CA ASN A 140 3.05 -21.66 -4.87
C ASN A 140 3.75 -20.69 -5.83
N GLY A 141 5.02 -20.36 -5.56
CA GLY A 141 5.80 -19.38 -6.32
C GLY A 141 5.70 -17.94 -5.82
N ALA A 142 4.85 -17.66 -4.82
CA ALA A 142 4.73 -16.35 -4.16
C ALA A 142 5.26 -16.38 -2.72
N GLU A 143 6.10 -17.35 -2.36
CA GLU A 143 6.65 -17.47 -1.01
C GLU A 143 7.51 -16.27 -0.64
N GLY A 144 8.24 -15.71 -1.61
CA GLY A 144 8.95 -14.44 -1.46
C GLY A 144 8.02 -13.23 -1.26
N LEU A 145 6.83 -13.27 -1.88
CA LEU A 145 5.79 -12.24 -1.76
C LEU A 145 5.21 -12.24 -0.34
N LEU A 146 4.80 -13.41 0.14
CA LEU A 146 4.29 -13.62 1.49
C LEU A 146 5.36 -13.30 2.54
N ALA A 147 6.61 -13.69 2.29
CA ALA A 147 7.71 -13.35 3.19
C ALA A 147 7.99 -11.83 3.26
N GLY A 148 7.80 -11.09 2.16
CA GLY A 148 7.89 -9.63 2.15
C GLY A 148 6.83 -8.97 3.03
N ILE A 149 5.58 -9.41 2.88
CA ILE A 149 4.42 -8.91 3.64
C ILE A 149 4.52 -9.28 5.14
N TYR A 150 4.88 -10.53 5.46
CA TYR A 150 4.87 -11.03 6.84
C TYR A 150 6.13 -10.68 7.64
N PHE A 151 7.30 -10.51 7.01
CA PHE A 151 8.57 -10.29 7.72
C PHE A 151 9.09 -8.86 7.65
N ASN A 152 8.23 -7.89 7.32
CA ASN A 152 8.54 -6.46 7.45
C ASN A 152 9.78 -6.03 6.66
N LYS A 153 10.05 -6.66 5.50
CA LYS A 153 10.93 -6.08 4.49
C LYS A 153 10.15 -4.91 3.90
N LYS A 154 10.74 -3.70 3.90
CA LYS A 154 10.08 -2.43 3.58
C LYS A 154 8.97 -2.61 2.54
N PRO A 155 7.70 -2.31 2.86
CA PRO A 155 6.58 -2.44 1.93
C PRO A 155 6.85 -1.82 0.56
N LEU A 156 7.61 -0.71 0.53
CA LEU A 156 8.08 -0.08 -0.71
C LEU A 156 8.97 -0.95 -1.60
N ASP A 157 9.96 -1.67 -1.04
CA ASP A 157 10.86 -2.53 -1.83
C ASP A 157 10.08 -3.69 -2.48
N PHE A 158 9.05 -4.17 -1.78
CA PHE A 158 8.09 -5.16 -2.26
C PHE A 158 7.21 -4.60 -3.39
N THR A 159 6.62 -3.42 -3.20
CA THR A 159 5.77 -2.77 -4.20
C THR A 159 6.55 -2.42 -5.47
N VAL A 160 7.79 -1.97 -5.38
CA VAL A 160 8.66 -1.73 -6.55
C VAL A 160 8.87 -3.00 -7.36
N PHE A 161 9.04 -4.15 -6.69
CA PHE A 161 9.18 -5.44 -7.35
C PHE A 161 7.89 -5.89 -8.06
N VAL A 162 6.74 -5.78 -7.40
CA VAL A 162 5.43 -6.13 -7.98
C VAL A 162 5.10 -5.20 -9.16
N ASN A 163 5.31 -3.90 -9.01
CA ASN A 163 5.11 -2.92 -10.08
C ASN A 163 6.02 -3.23 -11.28
N ARG A 164 7.30 -3.55 -11.05
CA ARG A 164 8.23 -3.93 -12.13
C ARG A 164 7.74 -5.15 -12.91
N ILE A 165 7.20 -6.16 -12.23
CA ILE A 165 6.63 -7.35 -12.89
C ILE A 165 5.38 -6.95 -13.68
N MET A 166 4.41 -6.28 -13.05
CA MET A 166 3.16 -5.88 -13.71
C MET A 166 3.39 -5.02 -14.96
N PHE A 167 4.26 -4.00 -14.89
CA PHE A 167 4.57 -3.10 -16.01
C PHE A 167 5.57 -3.65 -17.04
N SER A 168 6.00 -4.91 -16.88
CA SER A 168 6.77 -5.62 -17.90
C SER A 168 5.89 -6.44 -18.85
N PHE A 169 4.61 -6.64 -18.50
CA PHE A 169 3.62 -7.36 -19.30
C PHE A 169 2.65 -6.44 -20.06
N PHE A 170 2.78 -5.12 -19.90
CA PHE A 170 2.06 -4.06 -20.63
C PHE A 170 3.06 -3.08 -21.26
#